data_AF-A0AAC9IN21-F1
#
_entry.id   AF-A0AAC9IN21-F1
#
_cell.length_a   1.000
_cell.length_b   1.000
_cell.length_c   1.000
_cell.angle_alpha   90.00
_cell.angle_beta   90.00
_cell.angle_gamma   90.00
#
_symmetry.space_group_name_H-M   'P 1'
#
loop_
_entity.id
_entity.type
_entity.pdbx_description
1 polymer ?
#
loop_
_entity_poly.entity_id
_entity_poly.type
_entity_poly.pdbx_seq_one_letter_code
_entity_poly.pdbx_strand_id
1 'polypeptide(L)'
;MKKYICNNSKDGLFNLLADALTKVLNLFNFVEFFKLFVVFIYCRRKKSTCDEEKKRYVSRIAIDIFIFLKWILLIVLILKEYESCFTTKIIWYLLFFNLYTYFYYHIWKSENVIEFKSIERTRGRFINLISSIIFSNFCFAYLYKYCYTESFQWGEKGDLGISNSLWFSFANSLTVDYDLIVPKNELGHNLVTLQVIVSFIFLTMILGNSIPKSN
;
A
#
# COMPACT_ATOMS: atom_id res chain seq x y z
N MET A 1 5.11 18.13 26.19
CA MET A 1 6.19 17.13 26.35
C MET A 1 5.51 15.79 26.67
N LYS A 2 5.25 14.93 25.67
CA LYS A 2 4.58 13.63 25.92
C LYS A 2 5.59 12.71 26.60
N LYS A 3 5.32 12.35 27.86
CA LYS A 3 6.01 11.26 28.57
C LYS A 3 5.78 9.99 27.74
N TYR A 4 6.85 9.48 27.13
CA TYR A 4 6.89 8.09 26.70
C TYR A 4 6.85 7.26 27.97
N ILE A 5 5.67 6.71 28.28
CA ILE A 5 5.56 5.63 29.25
C ILE A 5 6.27 4.45 28.58
N CYS A 6 7.54 4.24 28.94
CA CYS A 6 8.20 2.96 28.76
C CYS A 6 7.41 1.94 29.57
N ASN A 7 6.51 1.23 28.91
CA ASN A 7 5.96 0.00 29.46
C ASN A 7 7.07 -1.04 29.39
N ASN A 8 7.86 -1.14 30.46
CA ASN A 8 8.74 -2.28 30.68
C ASN A 8 7.90 -3.43 31.24
N SER A 9 7.67 -4.49 30.46
CA SER A 9 8.20 -5.83 30.78
C SER A 9 7.81 -6.87 29.71
N LYS A 10 8.85 -7.53 29.15
CA LYS A 10 8.83 -8.76 28.31
C LYS A 10 8.40 -8.64 26.85
N ASP A 11 8.86 -7.61 26.14
CA ASP A 11 8.92 -7.73 24.68
C ASP A 11 10.07 -8.67 24.31
N GLY A 12 9.74 -9.84 23.77
CA GLY A 12 10.74 -10.78 23.25
C GLY A 12 11.62 -10.09 22.20
N LEU A 13 12.85 -10.58 21.99
CA LEU A 13 13.80 -10.04 21.00
C LEU A 13 13.14 -9.76 19.65
N PHE A 14 12.22 -10.63 19.24
CA PHE A 14 11.42 -10.48 18.02
C PHE A 14 10.60 -9.17 17.97
N ASN A 15 9.88 -8.83 19.05
CA ASN A 15 9.07 -7.61 19.11
C ASN A 15 9.95 -6.36 19.03
N LEU A 16 11.10 -6.37 19.72
CA LEU A 16 12.04 -5.24 19.69
C LEU A 16 12.61 -5.03 18.28
N LEU A 17 12.97 -6.11 17.59
CA LEU A 17 13.43 -6.05 16.20
C LEU A 17 12.33 -5.56 15.26
N ALA A 18 11.09 -6.03 15.44
CA ALA A 18 9.95 -5.58 14.64
C ALA A 18 9.63 -4.09 14.87
N ASP A 19 9.72 -3.60 16.10
CA ASP A 19 9.56 -2.18 16.41
C ASP A 19 10.69 -1.31 15.83
N ALA A 20 11.93 -1.79 15.88
CA ALA A 20 13.04 -1.10 15.23
C ALA A 20 12.83 -1.03 13.71
N LEU A 21 12.42 -2.15 13.10
CA LEU A 21 12.12 -2.23 11.68
C LEU A 21 10.99 -1.28 11.28
N THR A 22 9.88 -1.25 12.01
CA THR A 22 8.76 -0.33 11.70
C THR A 22 9.18 1.14 11.83
N LYS A 23 10.02 1.50 12.81
CA LYS A 23 10.59 2.85 12.91
C LYS A 23 11.42 3.20 11.68
N VAL A 24 12.30 2.31 11.23
CA VAL A 24 13.12 2.53 10.02
C VAL A 24 12.23 2.64 8.78
N LEU A 25 11.26 1.74 8.60
CA LEU A 25 10.35 1.78 7.44
C LEU A 25 9.51 3.06 7.44
N ASN A 26 9.07 3.56 8.59
CA ASN A 26 8.38 4.85 8.68
C ASN A 26 9.26 6.04 8.27
N LEU A 27 10.59 5.98 8.50
CA LEU A 27 11.52 7.00 8.04
C LEU A 27 11.71 7.01 6.53
N PHE A 28 11.35 5.94 5.82
CA PHE A 28 11.40 5.92 4.36
C PHE A 28 10.02 6.11 3.73
N ASN A 29 8.95 6.10 4.52
CA ASN A 29 7.59 6.16 4.02
C ASN A 29 7.20 7.59 3.60
N PHE A 30 7.15 7.85 2.28
CA PHE A 30 6.66 9.11 1.72
C PHE A 30 5.28 9.54 2.24
N VAL A 31 4.37 8.61 2.59
CA VAL A 31 3.07 8.96 3.19
C VAL A 31 3.27 9.71 4.51
N GLU A 32 4.22 9.25 5.34
CA GLU A 32 4.52 9.87 6.63
C GLU A 32 5.14 11.26 6.45
N PHE A 33 6.09 11.39 5.53
CA PHE A 33 6.69 12.68 5.20
C PHE A 33 5.65 13.66 4.65
N PHE A 34 4.81 13.21 3.72
CA PHE A 34 3.76 14.04 3.13
C PHE A 34 2.77 14.53 4.20
N LYS A 35 2.35 13.64 5.09
CA LYS A 35 1.50 13.98 6.23
C LYS A 35 2.16 15.02 7.15
N LEU A 36 3.42 14.81 7.53
CA LEU A 36 4.16 15.75 8.37
C LEU A 36 4.30 17.13 7.69
N PHE A 37 4.58 17.13 6.39
CA PHE A 37 4.70 18.34 5.58
C PHE A 37 3.38 19.13 5.53
N VAL A 38 2.24 18.46 5.25
CA VAL A 38 0.92 19.12 5.21
C VAL A 38 0.54 19.67 6.58
N VAL A 39 0.76 18.92 7.66
CA VAL A 39 0.51 19.38 9.04
C VAL A 39 1.39 20.57 9.39
N PHE A 40 2.68 20.53 9.00
CA PHE A 40 3.62 21.62 9.22
C PHE A 40 3.16 22.92 8.53
N ILE A 41 2.76 22.85 7.25
CA ILE A 41 2.21 23.99 6.52
C ILE A 41 0.95 24.54 7.20
N TYR A 42 0.05 23.66 7.61
CA TYR A 42 -1.20 24.05 8.26
C TYR A 42 -0.95 24.78 9.59
N CYS A 43 -0.13 24.20 10.47
CA CYS A 43 0.18 24.80 11.76
C CYS A 43 0.99 26.10 11.61
N ARG A 44 1.82 26.25 10.56
CA ARG A 44 2.56 27.49 10.31
C ARG A 44 1.66 28.63 9.83
N ARG A 45 0.60 28.32 9.08
CA ARG A 45 -0.36 29.32 8.57
C ARG A 45 -1.33 29.82 9.65
N LYS A 46 -1.76 28.96 10.57
CA LYS A 46 -2.57 29.38 11.73
C LYS A 46 -1.63 29.76 12.89
N LYS A 47 -1.45 31.06 13.13
CA LYS A 47 -0.70 31.59 14.30
C LYS A 47 -1.25 31.14 15.67
N SER A 48 -2.45 30.56 15.73
CA SER A 48 -3.02 30.01 16.97
C SER A 48 -2.55 28.58 17.23
N THR A 49 -2.49 28.21 18.51
CA THR A 49 -2.08 26.89 19.00
C THR A 49 -2.71 25.76 18.20
N CYS A 50 -1.86 25.01 17.49
CA CYS A 50 -2.27 23.90 16.64
C CYS A 50 -2.75 22.74 17.53
N ASP A 51 -4.06 22.72 17.77
CA ASP A 51 -4.74 21.72 18.59
C ASP A 51 -4.53 20.29 18.04
N GLU A 52 -4.40 19.32 18.93
CA GLU A 52 -4.08 17.92 18.59
C GLU A 52 -5.20 17.28 17.76
N GLU A 53 -6.47 17.63 18.02
CA GLU A 53 -7.61 17.14 17.25
C GLU A 53 -7.55 17.61 15.79
N LYS A 54 -7.25 18.90 15.58
CA LYS A 54 -7.08 19.48 14.23
C LYS A 54 -5.91 18.85 13.49
N LYS A 55 -4.79 18.57 14.17
CA LYS A 55 -3.66 17.85 13.55
C LYS A 55 -4.06 16.45 13.09
N ARG A 56 -4.86 15.72 13.87
CA ARG A 56 -5.37 14.39 13.49
C ARG A 56 -6.27 14.48 12.26
N TYR A 57 -7.17 15.46 12.22
CA TYR A 57 -8.05 15.69 11.07
C TYR A 57 -7.25 16.01 9.79
N VAL A 58 -6.32 16.98 9.86
CA VAL A 58 -5.46 17.36 8.74
C VAL A 58 -4.58 16.19 8.28
N SER A 59 -4.10 15.37 9.23
CA SER A 59 -3.32 14.17 8.90
C SER A 59 -4.12 13.16 8.07
N ARG A 60 -5.41 12.98 8.35
CA ARG A 60 -6.27 12.07 7.58
C ARG A 60 -6.45 12.58 6.16
N ILE A 61 -6.76 13.87 6.00
CA ILE A 61 -6.87 14.51 4.69
C ILE A 61 -5.56 14.37 3.90
N ALA A 62 -4.41 14.56 4.54
CA ALA A 62 -3.12 14.40 3.88
C ALA A 62 -2.91 12.97 3.34
N ILE A 63 -3.32 11.95 4.10
CA ILE A 63 -3.27 10.56 3.65
C ILE A 63 -4.19 10.35 2.44
N ASP A 64 -5.43 10.85 2.50
CA ASP A 64 -6.39 10.72 1.40
C ASP A 64 -5.87 11.39 0.12
N ILE A 65 -5.34 12.61 0.22
CA ILE A 65 -4.70 13.33 -0.90
C ILE A 65 -3.54 12.51 -1.47
N PHE A 66 -2.67 11.94 -0.63
CA PHE A 66 -1.57 11.11 -1.10
C PHE A 66 -2.06 9.87 -1.85
N ILE A 67 -3.13 9.23 -1.37
CA ILE A 67 -3.76 8.09 -2.06
C ILE A 67 -4.25 8.51 -3.45
N PHE A 68 -4.90 9.68 -3.58
CA PHE A 68 -5.31 10.19 -4.89
C PHE A 68 -4.11 10.49 -5.80
N LEU A 69 -3.05 11.11 -5.27
CA LEU A 69 -1.86 11.46 -6.05
C LEU A 69 -1.13 10.23 -6.60
N LYS A 70 -0.99 9.15 -5.82
CA LYS A 70 -0.38 7.91 -6.33
C LYS A 70 -1.20 7.27 -7.45
N TRP A 71 -2.54 7.34 -7.36
CA TRP A 71 -3.43 6.85 -8.41
C TRP A 71 -3.27 7.65 -9.70
N ILE A 72 -3.28 9.00 -9.59
CA ILE A 72 -3.07 9.88 -10.74
C ILE A 72 -1.72 9.58 -11.39
N LEU A 73 -0.65 9.45 -10.59
CA LEU A 73 0.68 9.13 -11.11
C LEU A 73 0.67 7.81 -11.91
N LEU A 74 0.11 6.74 -11.35
CA LEU A 74 0.06 5.44 -12.02
C LEU A 74 -0.77 5.49 -13.31
N ILE A 75 -1.93 6.14 -13.29
CA ILE A 75 -2.78 6.31 -14.47
C ILE A 75 -2.04 7.11 -15.56
N VAL A 76 -1.34 8.20 -15.19
CA VAL A 76 -0.55 8.99 -16.14
C VAL A 76 0.58 8.16 -16.75
N LEU A 77 1.27 7.34 -15.96
CA LEU A 77 2.31 6.45 -16.46
C LEU A 77 1.75 5.41 -17.44
N ILE A 78 0.58 4.83 -17.14
CA ILE A 78 -0.11 3.88 -18.02
C ILE A 78 -0.54 4.55 -19.33
N LEU A 79 -1.19 5.71 -19.26
CA LEU A 79 -1.73 6.42 -20.43
C LEU A 79 -0.63 6.95 -21.36
N LYS A 80 0.54 7.29 -20.80
CA LYS A 80 1.70 7.73 -21.58
C LYS A 80 2.62 6.60 -22.02
N GLU A 81 2.32 5.36 -21.63
CA GLU A 81 3.15 4.18 -21.89
C GLU A 81 4.62 4.41 -21.49
N TYR A 82 4.83 5.21 -20.43
CA TYR A 82 6.16 5.71 -20.11
C TYR A 82 6.91 4.69 -19.27
N GLU A 83 7.98 4.12 -19.81
CA GLU A 83 8.84 3.15 -19.12
C GLU A 83 10.27 3.67 -18.98
N SER A 84 10.84 3.50 -17.79
CA SER A 84 12.24 3.82 -17.50
C SER A 84 12.66 3.06 -16.24
N CYS A 85 13.95 2.80 -16.08
CA CYS A 85 14.48 2.20 -14.84
C CYS A 85 14.06 3.00 -13.59
N PHE A 86 13.92 4.32 -13.72
CA PHE A 86 13.45 5.19 -12.64
C PHE A 86 11.98 4.95 -12.29
N THR A 87 11.09 4.86 -13.29
CA THR A 87 9.66 4.59 -13.04
C THR A 87 9.44 3.20 -12.51
N THR A 88 10.18 2.19 -12.99
CA THR A 88 10.13 0.83 -12.43
C THR A 88 10.43 0.85 -10.92
N LYS A 89 11.48 1.58 -10.49
CA LYS A 89 11.82 1.74 -9.07
C LYS A 89 10.71 2.45 -8.29
N ILE A 90 10.08 3.48 -8.86
CA ILE A 90 8.94 4.17 -8.26
C ILE A 90 7.77 3.21 -8.07
N ILE A 91 7.42 2.41 -9.06
CA ILE A 91 6.29 1.47 -8.96
C ILE A 91 6.56 0.40 -7.89
N TRP A 92 7.77 -0.16 -7.85
CA TRP A 92 8.16 -1.08 -6.77
C TRP A 92 8.06 -0.44 -5.39
N TYR A 93 8.57 0.79 -5.27
CA TYR A 93 8.46 1.56 -4.05
C TYR A 93 6.99 1.75 -3.65
N LEU A 94 6.13 2.18 -4.58
CA LEU A 94 4.71 2.43 -4.32
C LEU A 94 3.98 1.15 -3.93
N LEU A 95 4.27 0.03 -4.58
CA LEU A 95 3.70 -1.28 -4.27
C LEU A 95 4.08 -1.71 -2.84
N PHE A 96 5.38 -1.70 -2.51
CA PHE A 96 5.87 -2.09 -1.19
C PHE A 96 5.30 -1.19 -0.09
N PHE A 97 5.36 0.13 -0.27
CA PHE A 97 4.85 1.07 0.72
C PHE A 97 3.32 1.12 0.79
N ASN A 98 2.60 0.72 -0.26
CA ASN A 98 1.16 0.53 -0.21
C ASN A 98 0.80 -0.63 0.75
N LEU A 99 1.50 -1.76 0.64
CA LEU A 99 1.35 -2.89 1.55
C LEU A 99 1.78 -2.52 2.98
N TYR A 100 2.98 -1.96 3.14
CA TYR A 100 3.53 -1.59 4.44
C TYR A 100 2.68 -0.54 5.16
N THR A 101 2.25 0.53 4.49
CA THR A 101 1.45 1.59 5.11
C THR A 101 0.11 1.02 5.61
N TYR A 102 -0.51 0.15 4.83
CA TYR A 102 -1.75 -0.51 5.24
C TYR A 102 -1.50 -1.38 6.48
N PHE A 103 -0.50 -2.27 6.44
CA PHE A 103 -0.08 -3.09 7.58
C PHE A 103 0.15 -2.23 8.84
N TYR A 104 0.98 -1.19 8.71
CA TYR A 104 1.38 -0.35 9.83
C TYR A 104 0.19 0.36 10.47
N TYR A 105 -0.72 0.94 9.68
CA TYR A 105 -1.85 1.69 10.24
C TYR A 105 -3.00 0.84 10.75
N HIS A 106 -3.21 -0.34 10.14
CA HIS A 106 -4.38 -1.16 10.44
C HIS A 106 -4.08 -2.31 11.39
N ILE A 107 -2.84 -2.79 11.43
CA ILE A 107 -2.43 -3.90 12.30
C ILE A 107 -1.53 -3.36 13.40
N TRP A 108 -0.35 -2.83 13.05
CA TRP A 108 0.70 -2.47 14.02
C TRP A 108 0.31 -1.33 14.97
N LYS A 109 -0.09 -0.17 14.42
CA LYS A 109 -0.42 1.04 15.17
C LYS A 109 -1.84 1.02 15.75
N SER A 110 -2.60 -0.07 15.55
CA SER A 110 -4.03 -0.11 15.89
C SER A 110 -4.32 -0.16 17.39
N GLU A 111 -3.29 -0.16 18.23
CA GLU A 111 -3.40 -0.15 19.68
C GLU A 111 -4.05 1.14 20.22
N ASN A 112 -5.12 0.94 21.01
CA ASN A 112 -5.55 1.83 22.08
C ASN A 112 -6.15 3.17 21.70
N VAL A 113 -7.11 3.18 20.76
CA VAL A 113 -8.15 4.21 20.82
C VAL A 113 -9.50 3.55 20.97
N ILE A 114 -10.01 3.60 22.21
CA ILE A 114 -11.42 3.43 22.57
C ILE A 114 -12.19 4.61 21.95
N GLU A 115 -12.10 4.76 20.63
CA GLU A 115 -12.91 5.68 19.85
C GLU A 115 -14.09 4.83 19.41
N PHE A 116 -15.28 5.14 19.93
CA PHE A 116 -16.56 4.62 19.45
C PHE A 116 -16.45 4.39 17.94
N LYS A 117 -16.46 3.11 17.55
CA LYS A 117 -16.12 2.66 16.20
C LYS A 117 -17.26 3.10 15.28
N SER A 118 -17.26 4.36 14.86
CA SER A 118 -18.30 4.88 13.98
C SER A 118 -18.34 4.02 12.73
N ILE A 119 -19.55 3.71 12.28
CA ILE A 119 -19.79 2.90 11.08
C ILE A 119 -19.01 3.49 9.90
N GLU A 120 -18.98 4.82 9.80
CA GLU A 120 -18.22 5.58 8.79
C GLU A 120 -16.71 5.28 8.81
N ARG A 121 -16.08 5.21 9.99
CA ARG A 121 -14.66 4.89 10.10
C ARG A 121 -14.36 3.46 9.66
N THR A 122 -15.23 2.52 9.99
CA THR A 122 -15.08 1.12 9.55
C THR A 122 -15.23 1.03 8.03
N ARG A 123 -16.23 1.72 7.45
CA ARG A 123 -16.43 1.80 6.00
C ARG A 123 -15.23 2.42 5.29
N GLY A 124 -14.68 3.53 5.79
CA GLY A 124 -13.50 4.16 5.21
C GLY A 124 -12.26 3.26 5.21
N ARG A 125 -12.04 2.50 6.30
CA ARG A 125 -10.94 1.52 6.38
C ARG A 125 -11.10 0.39 5.35
N PHE A 126 -12.33 -0.07 5.14
CA PHE A 126 -12.64 -1.09 4.14
C PHE A 126 -12.42 -0.56 2.71
N ILE A 127 -12.89 0.65 2.40
CA ILE A 127 -12.68 1.28 1.09
C ILE A 127 -11.17 1.45 0.81
N ASN A 128 -10.39 1.89 1.81
CA ASN A 128 -8.94 2.04 1.66
C ASN A 128 -8.24 0.70 1.45
N LEU A 129 -8.74 -0.39 2.03
CA LEU A 129 -8.22 -1.74 1.81
C LEU A 129 -8.47 -2.21 0.39
N ILE A 130 -9.72 -2.13 -0.08
CA ILE A 130 -10.08 -2.49 -1.45
C ILE A 130 -9.29 -1.63 -2.43
N SER A 131 -9.18 -0.32 -2.19
CA SER A 131 -8.35 0.58 -3.01
C SER A 131 -6.88 0.15 -3.02
N SER A 132 -6.33 -0.31 -1.89
CA SER A 132 -4.94 -0.78 -1.81
C SER A 132 -4.71 -2.08 -2.58
N ILE A 133 -5.68 -3.00 -2.60
CA ILE A 133 -5.63 -4.24 -3.38
C ILE A 133 -5.69 -3.92 -4.87
N ILE A 134 -6.69 -3.13 -5.29
CA ILE A 134 -6.85 -2.72 -6.69
C ILE A 134 -5.59 -1.97 -7.15
N PHE A 135 -5.07 -1.04 -6.35
CA PHE A 135 -3.83 -0.32 -6.68
C PHE A 135 -2.65 -1.26 -6.89
N SER A 136 -2.49 -2.28 -6.04
CA SER A 136 -1.42 -3.27 -6.17
C SER A 136 -1.53 -4.07 -7.47
N ASN A 137 -2.75 -4.47 -7.85
CA ASN A 137 -2.99 -5.15 -9.12
C ASN A 137 -2.66 -4.25 -10.32
N PHE A 138 -3.00 -2.96 -10.27
CA PHE A 138 -2.61 -2.00 -11.31
C PHE A 138 -1.09 -1.82 -11.38
N CYS A 139 -0.38 -1.78 -10.25
CA CYS A 139 1.08 -1.75 -10.23
C CYS A 139 1.66 -2.99 -10.91
N PHE A 140 1.20 -4.19 -10.55
CA PHE A 140 1.67 -5.43 -11.20
C PHE A 140 1.34 -5.47 -12.69
N ALA A 141 0.15 -5.03 -13.10
CA ALA A 141 -0.21 -4.95 -14.51
C ALA A 141 0.71 -4.00 -15.28
N TYR A 142 1.06 -2.86 -14.69
CA TYR A 142 2.05 -1.95 -15.28
C TYR A 142 3.44 -2.61 -15.36
N LEU A 143 3.87 -3.30 -14.30
CA LEU A 143 5.17 -3.99 -14.28
C LEU A 143 5.25 -5.09 -15.35
N TYR A 144 4.21 -5.93 -15.50
CA TYR A 144 4.15 -6.97 -16.53
C TYR A 144 4.20 -6.38 -17.93
N LYS A 145 3.43 -5.31 -18.17
CA LYS A 145 3.24 -4.75 -19.51
C LYS A 145 4.41 -3.92 -20.01
N TYR A 146 5.03 -3.13 -19.13
CA TYR A 146 6.01 -2.12 -19.54
C TYR A 146 7.41 -2.40 -18.97
N CYS A 147 7.52 -2.92 -17.75
CA CYS A 147 8.84 -3.08 -17.12
C CYS A 147 9.48 -4.45 -17.40
N TYR A 148 8.67 -5.49 -17.58
CA TYR A 148 9.11 -6.88 -17.66
C TYR A 148 8.45 -7.63 -18.82
N THR A 149 8.05 -6.92 -19.88
CA THR A 149 7.30 -7.46 -21.03
C THR A 149 7.97 -8.68 -21.64
N GLU A 150 9.30 -8.66 -21.75
CA GLU A 150 10.11 -9.75 -22.31
C GLU A 150 10.12 -11.03 -21.45
N SER A 151 9.75 -10.92 -20.18
CA SER A 151 9.65 -12.04 -19.24
C SER A 151 8.33 -12.81 -19.37
N PHE A 152 7.42 -12.33 -20.22
CA PHE A 152 6.11 -12.94 -20.47
C PHE A 152 5.94 -13.28 -21.94
N GLN A 153 5.33 -14.44 -22.18
CA GLN A 153 4.79 -14.80 -23.47
C GLN A 153 3.36 -14.29 -23.56
N TRP A 154 3.13 -13.38 -24.50
CA TRP A 154 1.82 -12.85 -24.83
C TRP A 154 1.23 -13.74 -25.93
N GLY A 155 -0.07 -14.08 -25.83
CA GLY A 155 -0.74 -15.06 -26.70
C GLY A 155 -0.59 -14.80 -28.21
N GLU A 156 -1.08 -15.74 -29.03
CA GLU A 156 -0.80 -15.86 -30.48
C GLU A 156 -0.98 -14.60 -31.34
N LYS A 157 -1.72 -13.59 -30.87
CA LYS A 157 -1.91 -12.30 -31.57
C LYS A 157 -0.88 -11.21 -31.20
N GLY A 158 0.16 -11.54 -30.44
CA GLY A 158 1.21 -10.60 -30.04
C GLY A 158 0.83 -9.76 -28.83
N ASP A 159 1.51 -8.63 -28.65
CA ASP A 159 1.46 -7.78 -27.46
C ASP A 159 0.06 -7.19 -27.22
N LEU A 160 -0.71 -7.84 -26.36
CA LEU A 160 -2.04 -7.40 -25.99
C LEU A 160 -1.92 -6.18 -25.05
N GLY A 161 -2.69 -5.12 -25.29
CA GLY A 161 -2.60 -3.86 -24.54
C GLY A 161 -2.76 -4.02 -23.03
N ILE A 162 -2.61 -2.91 -22.29
CA ILE A 162 -2.66 -2.89 -20.80
C ILE A 162 -3.89 -3.60 -20.20
N SER A 163 -5.01 -3.65 -20.92
CA SER A 163 -6.22 -4.39 -20.52
C SER A 163 -5.95 -5.86 -20.18
N ASN A 164 -5.17 -6.56 -21.02
CA ASN A 164 -4.91 -7.98 -20.78
C ASN A 164 -3.93 -8.20 -19.64
N SER A 165 -2.97 -7.29 -19.49
CA SER A 165 -2.10 -7.27 -18.32
C SER A 165 -2.88 -7.02 -17.02
N LEU A 166 -3.89 -6.15 -17.05
CA LEU A 166 -4.81 -5.95 -15.93
C LEU A 166 -5.58 -7.22 -15.62
N TRP A 167 -6.21 -7.85 -16.62
CA TRP A 167 -6.94 -9.10 -16.42
C TRP A 167 -6.06 -10.22 -15.87
N PHE A 168 -4.86 -10.38 -16.41
CA PHE A 168 -3.87 -11.32 -15.90
C PHE A 168 -3.49 -11.02 -14.46
N SER A 169 -3.21 -9.75 -14.15
CA SER A 169 -2.91 -9.33 -12.78
C SER A 169 -4.07 -9.63 -11.83
N PHE A 170 -5.32 -9.33 -12.19
CA PHE A 170 -6.48 -9.66 -11.37
C PHE A 170 -6.68 -11.17 -11.21
N ALA A 171 -6.59 -11.94 -12.29
CA ALA A 171 -6.71 -13.39 -12.27
C ALA A 171 -5.64 -14.02 -11.35
N ASN A 172 -4.37 -13.65 -11.54
CA ASN A 172 -3.26 -14.11 -10.72
C ASN A 172 -3.42 -13.72 -9.24
N SER A 173 -3.89 -12.50 -8.96
CA SER A 173 -4.16 -12.06 -7.58
C SER A 173 -5.21 -12.91 -6.86
N LEU A 174 -6.10 -13.54 -7.63
CA LEU A 174 -7.15 -14.44 -7.18
C LEU A 174 -6.78 -15.92 -7.39
N THR A 175 -5.55 -16.21 -7.80
CA THR A 175 -5.06 -17.57 -8.12
C THR A 175 -5.90 -18.28 -9.19
N VAL A 176 -6.45 -17.51 -10.13
CA VAL A 176 -7.20 -18.00 -11.29
C VAL A 176 -6.26 -18.06 -12.50
N ASP A 177 -6.31 -19.16 -13.25
CA ASP A 177 -5.54 -19.32 -14.48
C ASP A 177 -5.99 -18.35 -15.57
N TYR A 178 -5.03 -17.83 -16.33
CA TYR A 178 -5.28 -16.91 -17.44
C TYR A 178 -4.33 -17.22 -18.60
N ASP A 179 -4.83 -18.01 -19.55
CA ASP A 179 -4.01 -18.65 -20.60
C ASP A 179 -3.37 -17.69 -21.61
N LEU A 180 -3.81 -16.43 -21.66
CA LEU A 180 -3.33 -15.46 -22.65
C LEU A 180 -1.95 -14.87 -22.33
N ILE A 181 -1.51 -14.96 -21.08
CA ILE A 181 -0.21 -14.43 -20.61
C ILE A 181 0.45 -15.49 -19.74
N VAL A 182 1.60 -15.97 -20.18
CA VAL A 182 2.35 -17.03 -19.48
C VAL A 182 3.77 -16.52 -19.16
N PRO A 183 4.27 -16.70 -17.94
CA PRO A 183 5.66 -16.41 -17.63
C PRO A 183 6.61 -17.27 -18.48
N LYS A 184 7.60 -16.63 -19.11
CA LYS A 184 8.56 -17.30 -20.00
C LYS A 184 9.85 -17.71 -19.27
N ASN A 185 10.26 -16.91 -18.29
CA ASN A 185 11.54 -17.07 -17.59
C ASN A 185 11.35 -17.00 -16.07
N GLU A 186 12.43 -17.25 -15.33
CA GLU A 186 12.45 -17.23 -13.86
C GLU A 186 11.98 -15.88 -13.29
N LEU A 187 12.37 -14.76 -13.92
CA LEU A 187 11.93 -13.42 -13.50
C LEU A 187 10.41 -13.29 -13.58
N GLY A 188 9.80 -13.71 -14.69
CA GLY A 188 8.34 -13.71 -14.86
C GLY A 188 7.64 -14.55 -13.79
N HIS A 189 8.13 -15.78 -13.53
CA HIS A 189 7.59 -16.64 -12.47
C HIS A 189 7.73 -16.02 -11.09
N ASN A 190 8.86 -15.38 -10.80
CA ASN A 190 9.10 -14.70 -9.52
C ASN A 190 8.14 -13.52 -9.34
N LEU A 191 7.84 -12.76 -10.40
CA LEU A 191 6.90 -11.64 -10.31
C LEU A 191 5.46 -12.10 -10.04
N VAL A 192 5.01 -13.14 -10.76
CA VAL A 192 3.68 -13.76 -10.57
C VAL A 192 3.55 -14.28 -9.15
N THR A 193 4.57 -14.99 -8.67
CA THR A 193 4.63 -15.52 -7.30
C THR A 193 4.60 -14.40 -6.26
N LEU A 194 5.37 -13.33 -6.48
CA LEU A 194 5.38 -12.17 -5.58
C LEU A 194 4.02 -11.49 -5.52
N GLN A 195 3.29 -11.39 -6.64
CA GLN A 195 1.92 -10.89 -6.62
C GLN A 195 1.01 -11.78 -5.78
N VAL A 196 1.08 -13.10 -5.91
CA VAL A 196 0.30 -14.03 -5.09
C VAL A 196 0.61 -13.85 -3.60
N ILE A 197 1.88 -13.69 -3.22
CA ILE A 197 2.30 -13.41 -1.85
C ILE A 197 1.68 -12.09 -1.36
N VAL A 198 1.78 -11.00 -2.14
CA VAL A 198 1.21 -9.69 -1.78
C VAL A 198 -0.31 -9.78 -1.61
N SER A 199 -1.01 -10.45 -2.53
CA SER A 199 -2.46 -10.68 -2.45
C SER A 199 -2.85 -11.49 -1.23
N PHE A 200 -2.09 -12.54 -0.92
CA PHE A 200 -2.30 -13.35 0.28
C PHE A 200 -2.12 -12.52 1.55
N ILE A 201 -1.09 -11.67 1.63
CA ILE A 201 -0.91 -10.78 2.76
C ILE A 201 -2.14 -9.86 2.90
N PHE A 202 -2.62 -9.22 1.83
CA PHE A 202 -3.85 -8.41 1.91
C PHE A 202 -5.06 -9.22 2.39
N LEU A 203 -5.24 -10.45 1.90
CA LEU A 203 -6.31 -11.34 2.34
C LEU A 203 -6.23 -11.66 3.84
N THR A 204 -5.03 -11.98 4.34
CA THR A 204 -4.83 -12.22 5.78
C THR A 204 -5.12 -10.97 6.61
N MET A 205 -4.80 -9.76 6.11
CA MET A 205 -5.17 -8.51 6.78
C MET A 205 -6.68 -8.26 6.80
N ILE A 206 -7.42 -8.65 5.74
CA ILE A 206 -8.89 -8.61 5.71
C ILE A 206 -9.44 -9.53 6.81
N LEU A 207 -8.99 -10.79 6.84
CA LEU A 207 -9.48 -11.79 7.77
C LEU A 207 -9.17 -11.40 9.22
N GLY A 208 -7.95 -10.97 9.50
CA GLY A 208 -7.52 -10.56 10.84
C GLY A 208 -8.28 -9.37 11.41
N ASN A 209 -8.79 -8.47 10.55
CA ASN A 209 -9.61 -7.33 10.98
C ASN A 209 -11.12 -7.62 11.00
N SER A 210 -11.57 -8.73 10.40
CA SER A 210 -12.97 -9.14 10.32
C SER A 210 -13.41 -10.01 11.49
N ILE A 211 -12.47 -10.72 12.14
CA ILE A 211 -12.75 -11.51 13.34
C ILE A 211 -13.04 -10.54 14.52
N PRO A 212 -14.19 -10.65 15.20
CA PRO A 212 -14.47 -9.85 16.38
C PRO A 212 -13.39 -10.15 17.43
N LYS A 213 -12.69 -9.11 17.88
CA LYS A 213 -11.78 -9.24 19.02
C LYS A 213 -12.65 -9.54 20.23
N SER A 214 -12.61 -10.77 20.73
CA SER A 214 -13.31 -11.14 21.96
C SER A 214 -12.74 -10.30 23.10
N ASN A 215 -13.61 -9.53 23.76
CA ASN A 215 -13.29 -8.86 25.00
C ASN A 215 -13.09 -9.88 26.13
#